data_AF-A0A316DS42-F1
#
_entry.id   AF-A0A316DS42-F1
#
_cell.length_a   1.000
_cell.length_b   1.000
_cell.length_c   1.000
_cell.angle_alpha   90.00
_cell.angle_beta   90.00
_cell.angle_gamma   90.00
#
_symmetry.space_group_name_H-M   'P 1'
#
loop_
_entity.id
_entity.type
_entity.pdbx_description
1 polymer ?
#
loop_
_entity_poly.entity_id
_entity_poly.type
_entity_poly.pdbx_seq_one_letter_code
_entity_poly.pdbx_strand_id
1 'polypeptide(L)'
;MATYQIKKQIYNAIKWTGDNKEEVESFISDRNPLKFCDNGDIIIQRIYGRCYCSIGDYILEDFDESIIIVSNYEFNKKYELWQLSNETNCSVGTGT
;
A
#
# COMPACT_ATOMS: atom_id res chain seq x y z
N MET A 1 24.63 2.71 -18.31
CA MET A 1 24.89 2.12 -16.98
C MET A 1 23.55 1.88 -16.32
N ALA A 2 23.19 0.63 -16.04
CA ALA A 2 21.96 0.33 -15.30
C ALA A 2 22.19 0.66 -13.83
N THR A 3 21.42 1.61 -13.29
CA THR A 3 21.46 1.95 -11.87
C THR A 3 20.46 1.05 -11.16
N TYR A 4 20.94 0.09 -10.39
CA TYR A 4 20.09 -0.75 -9.56
C TYR A 4 19.65 0.06 -8.34
N GLN A 5 18.35 0.24 -8.16
CA GLN A 5 17.76 0.81 -6.95
C GLN A 5 17.04 -0.30 -6.18
N ILE A 6 17.41 -0.48 -4.91
CA ILE A 6 16.65 -1.35 -3.99
C ILE A 6 15.36 -0.60 -3.66
N LYS A 7 14.23 -1.19 -4.01
CA LYS A 7 12.91 -0.64 -3.66
C LYS A 7 12.63 -0.91 -2.18
N LYS A 8 11.97 0.02 -1.52
CA LYS A 8 11.48 -0.17 -0.16
C LYS A 8 10.33 -1.17 -0.20
N GLN A 9 10.48 -2.26 0.54
CA GLN A 9 9.42 -3.24 0.72
C GLN A 9 8.38 -2.69 1.69
N ILE A 10 7.12 -2.92 1.37
CA ILE A 10 5.96 -2.54 2.19
C ILE A 10 5.07 -3.75 2.41
N TYR A 11 4.34 -3.74 3.51
CA TYR A 11 3.47 -4.84 3.89
C TYR A 11 2.25 -4.93 2.97
N ASN A 12 1.49 -3.83 2.85
CA ASN A 12 0.33 -3.73 1.97
C ASN A 12 0.27 -2.39 1.24
N ALA A 13 -0.44 -2.36 0.11
CA ALA A 13 -0.79 -1.12 -0.58
C ALA A 13 -2.15 -1.21 -1.24
N ILE A 14 -2.88 -0.11 -1.25
CA ILE A 14 -4.11 0.08 -2.02
C ILE A 14 -4.02 1.38 -2.83
N LYS A 15 -4.51 1.34 -4.07
CA LYS A 15 -4.65 2.54 -4.89
C LYS A 15 -5.99 3.19 -4.59
N TRP A 16 -6.02 4.50 -4.35
CA TRP A 16 -7.27 5.25 -4.30
C TRP A 16 -7.78 5.53 -5.71
N THR A 17 -8.96 5.00 -6.07
CA THR A 17 -9.55 5.17 -7.40
C THR A 17 -10.69 6.19 -7.45
N GLY A 18 -11.20 6.64 -6.29
CA GLY A 18 -12.41 7.46 -6.19
C GLY A 18 -13.66 6.62 -5.90
N ASP A 19 -13.70 5.40 -6.41
CA ASP A 19 -14.88 4.53 -6.37
C ASP A 19 -14.71 3.35 -5.40
N ASN A 20 -13.48 2.99 -5.02
CA ASN A 20 -13.18 1.87 -4.13
C ASN A 20 -13.23 2.24 -2.63
N LYS A 21 -14.29 2.93 -2.21
CA LYS A 21 -14.42 3.46 -0.84
C LYS A 21 -14.37 2.36 0.23
N GLU A 22 -15.18 1.33 0.07
CA GLU A 22 -15.26 0.21 1.03
C GLU A 22 -13.92 -0.54 1.14
N GLU A 23 -13.19 -0.70 0.03
CA GLU A 23 -11.87 -1.33 0.04
C GLU A 23 -10.85 -0.47 0.78
N VAL A 24 -10.87 0.87 0.58
CA VAL A 24 -9.98 1.79 1.31
C VAL A 24 -10.36 1.87 2.79
N GLU A 25 -11.64 1.85 3.13
CA GLU A 25 -12.09 1.76 4.52
C GLU A 25 -11.67 0.44 5.17
N SER A 26 -11.78 -0.68 4.46
CA SER A 26 -11.31 -1.96 4.99
C SER A 26 -9.79 -2.03 5.09
N PHE A 27 -9.07 -1.33 4.21
CA PHE A 27 -7.60 -1.26 4.23
C PHE A 27 -7.11 -0.40 5.40
N ILE A 28 -7.74 0.76 5.61
CA ILE A 28 -7.40 1.65 6.71
C ILE A 28 -8.14 1.15 7.96
N SER A 29 -7.43 0.37 8.78
CA SER A 29 -7.90 -0.08 10.11
C SER A 29 -8.66 1.02 10.86
N ASP A 30 -9.67 0.64 11.67
CA ASP A 30 -10.46 1.52 12.55
C ASP A 30 -9.62 2.49 13.41
N ARG A 31 -8.33 2.20 13.59
CA ARG A 31 -7.35 3.03 14.29
C ARG A 31 -7.05 4.37 13.60
N ASN A 32 -7.35 4.50 12.31
CA ASN A 32 -7.07 5.69 11.52
C ASN A 32 -8.36 6.26 10.94
N PRO A 33 -8.98 7.27 11.59
CA PRO A 33 -10.17 7.92 11.06
C PRO A 33 -9.88 8.49 9.67
N LEU A 34 -10.73 8.17 8.71
CA LEU A 34 -10.66 8.71 7.35
C LEU A 34 -11.93 9.48 7.03
N LYS A 35 -11.80 10.45 6.12
CA LYS A 35 -12.92 11.24 5.61
C LYS A 35 -12.81 11.36 4.09
N PHE A 36 -13.87 10.99 3.39
CA PHE A 36 -14.04 11.29 1.97
C PHE A 36 -14.53 12.72 1.78
N CYS A 37 -13.92 13.44 0.85
CA CYS A 37 -14.28 14.80 0.50
C CYS A 37 -15.08 14.82 -0.81
N ASP A 38 -15.92 15.84 -0.99
CA ASP A 38 -16.80 15.97 -2.16
C ASP A 38 -16.03 16.18 -3.47
N ASN A 39 -14.77 16.61 -3.38
CA ASN A 39 -13.86 16.76 -4.51
C ASN A 39 -13.16 15.45 -4.92
N GLY A 40 -13.46 14.33 -4.25
CA GLY A 40 -12.86 13.02 -4.52
C GLY A 40 -11.58 12.72 -3.73
N ASP A 41 -11.14 13.63 -2.86
CA ASP A 41 -9.98 13.41 -2.01
C ASP A 41 -10.32 12.64 -0.73
N ILE A 42 -9.33 11.98 -0.14
CA ILE A 42 -9.42 11.37 1.19
C ILE A 42 -8.51 12.12 2.15
N ILE A 43 -9.02 12.42 3.34
CA ILE A 43 -8.24 12.91 4.47
C ILE A 43 -8.10 11.76 5.46
N ILE A 44 -6.86 11.35 5.74
CA ILE A 44 -6.54 10.30 6.72
C ILE A 44 -5.94 10.97 7.96
N GLN A 45 -6.58 10.79 9.11
CA GLN A 45 -6.12 11.30 10.40
C GLN A 45 -5.10 10.32 11.00
N ARG A 46 -3.94 10.87 11.37
CA ARG A 46 -2.87 10.15 12.08
C ARG A 46 -2.69 10.76 13.46
N ILE A 47 -1.96 10.02 14.32
CA ILE A 47 -1.59 10.47 15.66
C ILE A 47 -0.87 11.84 15.62
N TYR A 48 0.00 12.05 14.62
CA TYR A 48 0.83 13.25 14.51
C TYR A 48 0.54 14.11 13.27
N GLY A 49 -0.68 14.07 12.73
CA GLY A 49 -1.05 14.95 11.61
C GLY A 49 -2.17 14.42 10.74
N ARG A 50 -2.29 15.00 9.55
CA ARG A 50 -3.24 14.59 8.52
C ARG A 50 -2.50 14.35 7.22
N CYS A 51 -2.96 13.37 6.47
CA CYS A 51 -2.47 13.14 5.12
C CYS A 51 -3.63 13.18 4.14
N TYR A 52 -3.33 13.65 2.93
CA TYR A 52 -4.29 13.85 1.86
C TYR A 52 -3.97 12.85 0.75
N CYS A 53 -4.99 12.13 0.29
CA CYS A 53 -4.90 11.18 -0.82
C CYS A 53 -5.77 11.70 -1.95
N SER A 54 -5.16 11.99 -3.09
CA SER A 54 -5.91 12.35 -4.31
C SER A 54 -6.19 11.09 -5.12
N ILE A 55 -7.21 11.13 -5.98
CA ILE A 55 -7.50 10.01 -6.89
C ILE A 55 -6.24 9.67 -7.71
N GLY A 56 -5.85 8.41 -7.69
CA GLY A 56 -4.65 7.90 -8.36
C GLY A 56 -3.44 7.70 -7.46
N ASP A 57 -3.45 8.26 -6.26
CA ASP A 57 -2.42 8.03 -5.24
C ASP A 57 -2.54 6.62 -4.63
N TYR A 58 -1.46 6.17 -4.01
CA TYR A 58 -1.39 4.93 -3.25
C TYR A 58 -1.32 5.22 -1.76
N ILE A 59 -2.08 4.44 -1.01
CA ILE A 59 -2.07 4.35 0.44
C ILE A 59 -1.31 3.08 0.77
N LEU A 60 -0.18 3.23 1.47
CA LEU A 60 0.73 2.15 1.83
C LEU A 60 0.64 1.90 3.32
N GLU A 61 0.73 0.63 3.69
CA GLU A 61 0.90 0.18 5.07
C GLU A 61 2.33 -0.34 5.21
N ASP A 62 3.11 0.33 6.06
CA ASP A 62 4.45 -0.13 6.43
C ASP A 62 4.36 -1.27 7.46
N PHE A 63 5.47 -1.97 7.70
CA PHE A 63 5.51 -3.09 8.66
C PHE A 63 5.18 -2.67 10.10
N ASP A 64 5.38 -1.40 10.44
CA ASP A 64 5.02 -0.82 11.74
C ASP A 64 3.55 -0.34 11.78
N GLU A 65 2.68 -0.84 10.90
CA GLU A 65 1.28 -0.41 10.70
C GLU A 65 1.13 1.09 10.38
N SER A 66 2.22 1.73 9.94
CA SER A 66 2.20 3.16 9.62
C SER A 66 1.65 3.38 8.22
N ILE A 67 0.66 4.27 8.11
CA ILE A 67 0.12 4.66 6.80
C ILE A 67 1.10 5.63 6.12
N ILE A 68 1.32 5.48 4.82
CA ILE A 68 2.09 6.40 3.98
C ILE A 68 1.29 6.67 2.71
N ILE A 69 1.23 7.92 2.24
CA ILE A 69 0.56 8.25 0.98
C ILE A 69 1.64 8.66 -0.02
N VAL A 70 1.60 8.07 -1.20
CA VAL A 70 2.53 8.38 -2.28
C VAL A 70 1.82 8.46 -3.61
N SER A 71 2.33 9.29 -4.51
CA SER A 71 1.83 9.31 -5.88
C SER A 71 2.18 8.03 -6.62
N ASN A 72 1.44 7.73 -7.70
CA ASN A 72 1.72 6.60 -8.57
C ASN A 72 3.18 6.56 -9.06
N TYR A 73 3.74 7.73 -9.40
CA TYR A 73 5.13 7.85 -9.83
C TYR A 73 6.11 7.44 -8.71
N GLU A 74 5.90 7.95 -7.50
CA GLU A 74 6.77 7.66 -6.36
C GLU A 74 6.64 6.19 -5.93
N PHE A 75 5.44 5.62 -5.96
CA PHE A 75 5.20 4.20 -5.73
C PHE A 75 6.04 3.33 -6.67
N ASN A 76 5.89 3.51 -7.98
CA ASN A 76 6.57 2.70 -8.99
C ASN A 76 8.10 2.82 -8.94
N LYS A 77 8.59 3.98 -8.52
CA LYS A 77 10.02 4.27 -8.40
C LYS A 77 10.64 3.69 -7.13
N LYS A 78 9.96 3.81 -5.99
CA LYS A 78 10.56 3.61 -4.67
C LYS A 78 10.04 2.39 -3.92
N TYR A 79 8.93 1.80 -4.33
CA TYR A 79 8.25 0.78 -3.55
C TYR A 79 7.98 -0.49 -4.36
N GLU A 80 7.97 -1.61 -3.65
CA GLU A 80 7.50 -2.90 -4.13
C GLU A 80 6.69 -3.58 -3.02
N LEU A 81 5.60 -4.27 -3.41
CA LEU A 81 4.84 -5.07 -2.46
C LEU A 81 5.69 -6.25 -2.01
N TRP A 82 5.70 -6.51 -0.70
CA TRP A 82 6.35 -7.70 -0.19
C TRP A 82 5.56 -8.93 -0.67
N GLN A 83 6.10 -9.65 -1.65
CA GLN A 83 5.60 -10.96 -1.98
C GLN A 83 6.18 -11.92 -0.94
N LEU A 84 5.35 -12.39 -0.01
CA LEU A 84 5.62 -13.66 0.65
C LEU A 84 5.76 -14.69 -0.47
N SER A 85 6.99 -15.01 -0.84
CA SER A 85 7.27 -16.22 -1.60
C SER A 85 6.68 -17.35 -0.78
N ASN A 86 5.57 -17.93 -1.25
CA ASN A 86 5.07 -19.18 -0.72
C ASN A 86 6.21 -20.20 -0.85
N GLU A 87 6.94 -20.40 0.25
CA GLU A 87 7.80 -21.55 0.40
C GLU A 87 6.91 -22.79 0.43
N THR A 88 6.70 -23.43 -0.72
CA THR A 88 6.79 -24.90 -0.80
C THR A 88 7.13 -25.34 -2.23
N ASN A 89 8.38 -25.16 -2.64
CA ASN A 89 9.04 -26.20 -3.42
C ASN A 89 9.48 -27.28 -2.44
N CYS A 90 8.77 -28.41 -2.38
CA CYS A 90 9.30 -29.73 -2.01
C CYS A 90 8.17 -30.77 -2.03
N SER A 91 7.79 -31.23 -3.22
CA SER A 91 7.36 -32.62 -3.39
C SER A 91 8.54 -33.35 -3.99
N VAL A 92 9.32 -33.98 -3.11
CA VAL A 92 10.40 -34.90 -3.45
C VAL A 92 9.81 -35.98 -4.37
N GLY A 93 10.48 -36.22 -5.49
CA GLY A 93 10.15 -37.35 -6.35
C GLY A 93 10.23 -38.66 -5.57
N THR A 94 9.14 -39.41 -5.61
CA THR A 94 9.17 -40.88 -5.66
C THR A 94 8.51 -41.20 -7.01
N GLY A 95 9.25 -41.54 -8.07
CA GLY A 95 10.19 -42.66 -8.10
C GLY A 95 9.38 -43.94 -8.32
N THR A 96 9.16 -44.26 -9.61
CA THR A 96 8.67 -45.53 -10.22
C THR A 96 7.36 -46.13 -9.74
#